data_AF-A0A5K1C359-F1
#
_entry.id   AF-A0A5K1C359-F1
#
_cell.length_a   1.000
_cell.length_b   1.000
_cell.length_c   1.000
_cell.angle_alpha   90.00
_cell.angle_beta   90.00
_cell.angle_gamma   90.00
#
_symmetry.space_group_name_H-M   'P 1'
#
loop_
_entity.id
_entity.type
_entity.pdbx_description
1 polymer ?
#
loop_
_entity_poly.entity_id
_entity_poly.type
_entity_poly.pdbx_seq_one_letter_code
_entity_poly.pdbx_strand_id
1 'polypeptide(L)' 'RHIIEDDEPIVKSGKYMTWEEDNYMVMSWIMNNVQPQIAPAIVYYTTTKEMWEFLRQTYSQDKN' A
#
# COMPACT_ATOMS: atom_id res chain seq x y z
N ARG A 1 -4.42 -16.54 -10.55
CA ARG A 1 -4.36 -15.31 -9.73
C ARG A 1 -2.89 -14.91 -9.70
N HIS A 2 -2.47 -13.97 -10.55
CA HIS A 2 -1.10 -13.44 -10.52
C HIS A 2 -1.06 -12.48 -9.33
N ILE A 3 -0.52 -12.95 -8.21
CA ILE A 3 -0.04 -12.04 -7.16
C ILE A 3 1.23 -11.49 -7.77
N ILE A 4 1.14 -10.27 -8.29
CA ILE A 4 2.31 -9.50 -8.67
C ILE A 4 2.97 -9.16 -7.33
N GLU A 5 3.88 -10.03 -6.88
CA GLU A 5 4.97 -9.64 -6.00
C GLU A 5 5.92 -8.79 -6.85
N ASP A 6 5.47 -7.59 -7.24
CA ASP A 6 6.42 -6.57 -7.66
C ASP A 6 7.14 -6.17 -6.37
N ASP A 7 8.30 -6.79 -6.16
CA ASP A 7 9.35 -6.17 -5.36
C ASP A 7 9.54 -4.75 -5.87
N GLU A 8 9.68 -3.81 -4.94
CA GLU A 8 9.86 -2.39 -5.25
C GLU A 8 10.90 -2.24 -6.37
N PRO A 9 10.60 -1.48 -7.42
CA PRO A 9 11.50 -1.38 -8.55
C PRO A 9 12.82 -0.82 -8.05
N ILE A 10 13.87 -1.62 -8.25
CA ILE A 10 15.25 -1.22 -7.95
C ILE A 10 15.46 0.14 -8.60
N VAL A 11 15.86 1.13 -7.79
CA VAL A 11 16.01 2.59 -8.05
C VAL A 11 16.76 2.95 -9.37
N LYS A 12 17.29 1.96 -10.09
CA LYS A 12 18.04 2.09 -11.35
C LYS A 12 17.23 1.90 -12.63
N SER A 13 15.90 1.73 -12.58
CA SER A 13 15.08 1.70 -13.79
C SER A 13 14.43 3.05 -14.05
N GLY A 14 14.39 3.51 -15.31
CA GLY A 14 13.73 4.77 -15.70
C GLY A 14 12.21 4.81 -15.44
N LYS A 15 11.63 3.78 -14.81
CA LYS A 15 10.22 3.67 -14.43
C LYS A 15 9.98 3.94 -12.94
N TYR A 16 11.02 4.25 -12.16
CA TYR A 16 10.89 4.51 -10.71
C TYR A 16 9.94 5.69 -10.42
N MET A 17 10.01 6.77 -11.20
CA MET A 17 9.13 7.93 -11.03
C MET A 17 7.65 7.58 -11.23
N THR A 18 7.33 6.80 -12.26
CA THR A 18 5.95 6.33 -12.50
C THR A 18 5.46 5.42 -11.37
N TRP A 19 6.32 4.53 -10.87
CA TRP A 19 5.96 3.67 -9.73
C TRP A 19 5.72 4.47 -8.45
N GLU A 20 6.53 5.50 -8.19
CA GLU A 20 6.36 6.38 -7.03
C GLU A 20 5.05 7.19 -7.12
N GLU A 21 4.73 7.72 -8.30
CA GLU A 21 3.45 8.40 -8.56
C GLU A 21 2.25 7.47 -8.35
N ASP A 22 2.29 6.26 -8.93
CA ASP A 22 1.25 5.25 -8.74
C ASP A 22 1.13 4.84 -7.26
N ASN A 23 2.26 4.68 -6.56
CA ASN A 23 2.29 4.38 -5.14
C ASN A 23 1.60 5.48 -4.33
N TYR A 24 1.91 6.77 -4.54
CA TYR A 24 1.24 7.85 -3.82
C TYR A 24 -0.25 7.98 -4.17
N MET A 25 -0.63 7.69 -5.41
CA MET A 25 -2.03 7.69 -5.82
C MET A 25 -2.83 6.62 -5.06
N VAL A 26 -2.30 5.40 -4.96
CA VAL A 26 -2.98 4.32 -4.24
C VAL A 26 -2.96 4.57 -2.73
N MET A 27 -1.87 5.11 -2.15
CA MET A 27 -1.85 5.54 -0.75
C MET A 27 -2.96 6.56 -0.46
N SER A 28 -3.12 7.58 -1.32
CA SER A 28 -4.18 8.58 -1.16
C SER A 28 -5.57 7.95 -1.26
N TRP A 29 -5.77 7.01 -2.18
CA TRP A 29 -7.03 6.27 -2.27
C TRP A 29 -7.32 5.45 -1.02
N ILE A 30 -6.33 4.72 -0.48
CA ILE A 30 -6.47 3.96 0.76
C ILE A 30 -6.81 4.90 1.92
N MET A 31 -6.04 5.98 2.11
CA MET A 31 -6.27 6.97 3.18
C MET A 31 -7.67 7.59 3.13
N ASN A 32 -8.22 7.79 1.93
CA ASN A 32 -9.57 8.31 1.74
C ASN A 32 -10.69 7.26 1.97
N ASN A 33 -10.38 5.97 1.83
CA ASN A 33 -11.36 4.89 1.96
C ASN A 33 -11.35 4.19 3.32
N VAL A 34 -10.29 4.36 4.11
CA VAL A 34 -10.27 3.86 5.48
C VAL A 34 -11.09 4.73 6.42
N GLN A 35 -11.60 4.12 7.49
CA GLN A 35 -12.29 4.86 8.52
C GLN A 35 -11.29 5.75 9.30
N PRO A 36 -11.69 6.96 9.77
CA PRO A 36 -10.77 7.91 10.40
C PRO A 36 -9.99 7.37 11.60
N GLN A 37 -10.52 6.36 12.31
CA GLN A 37 -9.84 5.71 13.42
C GLN A 37 -8.75 4.71 12.97
N ILE A 38 -8.78 4.27 11.71
CA ILE A 38 -7.78 3.37 11.11
C ILE A 38 -6.66 4.20 10.45
N ALA A 39 -6.95 5.42 9.98
CA ALA A 39 -5.98 6.28 9.33
C ALA A 39 -4.67 6.51 10.13
N PRO A 40 -4.69 6.76 11.46
CA PRO A 40 -3.46 6.87 12.26
C PRO A 40 -2.61 5.60 12.28
N ALA A 41 -3.22 4.43 12.07
CA ALA A 41 -2.49 3.16 12.05
C ALA A 41 -1.72 2.95 10.75
N ILE A 42 -2.16 3.56 9.64
CA ILE A 42 -1.53 3.39 8.33
C ILE A 42 -0.73 4.61 7.85
N VAL A 43 -0.92 5.79 8.44
CA VAL A 43 -0.26 7.05 8.03
C VAL A 43 1.27 7.02 8.14
N TYR A 44 1.82 6.12 8.95
CA TYR A 44 3.27 5.99 9.17
C TYR A 44 3.97 5.14 8.11
N TYR A 45 3.22 4.45 7.25
CA TYR A 45 3.80 3.66 6.17
C TYR A 45 4.13 4.52 4.97
N THR A 46 5.30 4.29 4.38
CA THR A 46 5.82 5.05 3.24
C THR A 46 5.43 4.42 1.90
N THR A 47 4.89 3.20 1.94
CA THR A 47 4.55 2.44 0.73
C THR A 47 3.11 1.95 0.81
N THR A 48 2.45 1.91 -0.35
CA THR A 48 1.13 1.29 -0.51
C THR A 48 1.15 -0.17 -0.06
N LYS A 49 2.24 -0.88 -0.37
CA LYS A 49 2.41 -2.29 -0.04
C LYS A 49 2.32 -2.50 1.46
N GLU A 50 3.05 -1.71 2.26
CA GLU A 50 3.01 -1.79 3.71
C GLU A 50 1.64 -1.43 4.29
N MET A 51 1.01 -0.35 3.80
CA MET A 51 -0.36 0.02 4.20
C MET A 51 -1.34 -1.14 3.96
N TRP A 52 -1.29 -1.74 2.77
CA TRP A 52 -2.17 -2.83 2.38
C TRP A 52 -1.88 -4.13 3.14
N GLU A 53 -0.62 -4.45 3.39
CA GLU A 53 -0.19 -5.61 4.18
C GLU A 53 -0.68 -5.50 5.63
N PHE A 54 -0.54 -4.32 6.26
CA PHE A 54 -1.06 -4.05 7.59
C PHE A 54 -2.59 -4.19 7.66
N LEU A 55 -3.31 -3.60 6.70
CA LEU A 55 -4.77 -3.69 6.63
C LEU A 55 -5.21 -5.14 6.44
N ARG A 56 -4.53 -5.91 5.57
CA ARG A 56 -4.80 -7.32 5.37
C ARG A 56 -4.54 -8.13 6.64
N GLN A 57 -3.43 -7.92 7.33
CA GLN A 57 -3.12 -8.70 8.55
C GLN A 57 -4.08 -8.39 9.71
N THR A 58 -4.50 -7.13 9.83
CA THR A 58 -5.33 -6.65 10.94
C THR A 58 -6.82 -6.94 10.73
N TYR A 59 -7.30 -6.86 9.48
CA TYR A 59 -8.72 -6.93 9.15
C TYR A 59 -9.09 -8.03 8.15
N SER A 60 -8.15 -8.87 7.70
CA SER A 60 -8.51 -10.04 6.87
C SER A 60 -9.41 -10.97 7.68
N GLN A 61 -10.53 -11.31 7.07
CA GLN A 61 -11.51 -12.25 7.62
C GLN A 61 -11.06 -13.71 7.52
N ASP A 62 -9.90 -14.01 6.93
CA ASP A 62 -9.34 -15.37 6.87
C ASP A 62 -8.99 -15.97 8.25
N LYS A 63 -9.04 -15.17 9.32
CA LYS A 63 -8.83 -15.61 10.71
C LYS A 63 -10.11 -15.89 11.51
N ASN A 64 -11.30 -15.82 10.90
CA ASN A 64 -12.59 -16.13 11.54
C ASN A 64 -13.25 -17.40 10.99
#